data_AF-A0A2N4TV01-F1
#
_entry.id   AF-A0A2N4TV01-F1
#
_cell.length_a   1.000
_cell.length_b   1.000
_cell.length_c   1.000
_cell.angle_alpha   90.00
_cell.angle_beta   90.00
_cell.angle_gamma   90.00
#
_symmetry.space_group_name_H-M   'P 1'
#
loop_
_entity.id
_entity.type
_entity.pdbx_description
1 polymer ?
#
loop_
_entity_poly.entity_id
_entity_poly.type
_entity_poly.pdbx_seq_one_letter_code
_entity_poly.pdbx_strand_id
1 'polypeptide(L)'
;MSKMIPVTILTGFLGSGKTTLLKRILTEQHGMKIAVIENEFGEENIDNDILVQDGNEQIVQMSNGCICCTIRGDLVKGLSDLLTRRDNGQIQFDRVVIETTGVANPGPVAQTFFMDDEIASRYLLDAVITLVDAKHGNMQLDKQEEAQRQVGFADAIFITKSDLVSADDVDALRHRLLHMNPRAPIRTANFGDAPIDTIFDLRGFNLNAKLEIDPDFLREDGHDHNHDHDHDHDHACSADCDHDHDHEHHGHGHHHHHGHAHHTDRIASFVFRSERPFNYTKLEEFLSGVLNIYGEKLLRYKGVLYMEGVDRKVVFQGVHQLMGSDVGGKWDGETPSNRMVFIGVDLPRETILKGLENCLA
;
A
#
# COMPACT_ATOMS: atom_id res chain seq x y z
N MET A 1 1.87 5.93 -31.78
CA MET A 1 2.25 5.37 -30.47
C MET A 1 1.06 4.57 -29.97
N SER A 2 1.17 3.24 -29.83
CA SER A 2 0.07 2.46 -29.27
C SER A 2 -0.12 2.84 -27.81
N LYS A 3 -1.35 3.20 -27.42
CA LYS A 3 -1.71 3.50 -26.04
C LYS A 3 -1.46 2.24 -25.19
N MET A 4 -0.62 2.34 -24.15
CA MET A 4 -0.44 1.25 -23.18
C MET A 4 -1.75 0.95 -22.48
N ILE A 5 -1.98 -0.31 -22.15
CA ILE A 5 -3.20 -0.76 -21.48
C ILE A 5 -3.02 -0.61 -19.97
N PRO A 6 -3.84 0.21 -19.29
CA PRO A 6 -3.81 0.30 -17.84
C PRO A 6 -4.23 -1.03 -17.20
N VAL A 7 -3.51 -1.42 -16.15
CA VAL A 7 -3.80 -2.60 -15.35
C VAL A 7 -4.01 -2.21 -13.90
N THR A 8 -5.10 -2.67 -13.31
CA THR A 8 -5.40 -2.44 -11.89
C THR A 8 -5.34 -3.76 -11.15
N ILE A 9 -4.59 -3.82 -10.06
CA ILE A 9 -4.57 -4.99 -9.16
C ILE A 9 -5.61 -4.74 -8.08
N LEU A 10 -6.63 -5.59 -8.00
CA LEU A 10 -7.61 -5.60 -6.92
C LEU A 10 -7.21 -6.66 -5.88
N THR A 11 -6.99 -6.20 -4.66
CA THR A 11 -6.60 -7.05 -3.53
C THR A 11 -7.40 -6.71 -2.28
N GLY A 12 -7.17 -7.45 -1.21
CA GLY A 12 -7.87 -7.31 0.05
C GLY A 12 -8.35 -8.66 0.58
N PHE A 13 -8.73 -8.67 1.85
CA PHE A 13 -9.02 -9.88 2.61
C PHE A 13 -10.09 -10.81 2.02
N LEU A 14 -10.07 -12.06 2.45
CA LEU A 14 -11.21 -12.94 2.24
C LEU A 14 -12.47 -12.31 2.85
N GLY A 15 -13.53 -12.23 2.05
CA GLY A 15 -14.80 -11.63 2.47
C GLY A 15 -14.83 -10.10 2.47
N SER A 16 -13.77 -9.39 2.04
CA SER A 16 -13.76 -7.90 2.00
C SER A 16 -14.69 -7.29 0.95
N GLY A 17 -15.27 -8.11 0.06
CA GLY A 17 -16.20 -7.66 -0.99
C GLY A 17 -15.57 -7.52 -2.38
N LYS A 18 -14.39 -8.09 -2.64
CA LYS A 18 -13.74 -8.08 -3.96
C LYS A 18 -14.65 -8.55 -5.09
N THR A 19 -15.23 -9.74 -4.97
CA THR A 19 -16.17 -10.29 -5.96
C THR A 19 -17.40 -9.39 -6.17
N THR A 20 -17.88 -8.74 -5.10
CA THR A 20 -19.02 -7.79 -5.20
C THR A 20 -18.63 -6.55 -5.99
N LEU A 21 -17.44 -6.00 -5.72
CA LEU A 21 -16.91 -4.87 -6.48
C LEU A 21 -16.67 -5.24 -7.95
N LEU A 22 -16.11 -6.43 -8.23
CA LEU A 22 -15.87 -6.88 -9.60
C LEU A 22 -17.15 -7.04 -10.40
N LYS A 23 -18.18 -7.68 -9.81
CA LYS A 23 -19.50 -7.79 -10.45
C LYS A 23 -20.07 -6.43 -10.78
N ARG A 24 -19.94 -5.47 -9.87
CA ARG A 24 -20.42 -4.12 -10.10
C ARG A 24 -19.62 -3.41 -11.20
N ILE A 25 -18.29 -3.55 -11.18
CA ILE A 25 -17.42 -3.04 -12.25
C ILE A 25 -17.88 -3.59 -13.60
N LEU A 26 -18.18 -4.88 -13.70
CA LEU A 26 -18.59 -5.48 -14.96
C LEU A 26 -20.01 -5.02 -15.39
N THR A 27 -20.98 -5.07 -14.48
CA THR A 27 -22.39 -4.81 -14.81
C THR A 27 -22.78 -3.34 -14.99
N GLU A 28 -22.00 -2.39 -14.45
CA GLU A 28 -22.32 -0.96 -14.54
C GLU A 28 -21.99 -0.39 -15.93
N GLN A 29 -22.84 0.45 -16.50
CA GLN A 29 -22.61 1.06 -17.81
C GLN A 29 -21.61 2.23 -17.73
N HIS A 30 -20.35 1.91 -17.46
CA HIS A 30 -19.26 2.88 -17.42
C HIS A 30 -18.59 3.10 -18.79
N GLY A 31 -19.02 2.37 -19.84
CA GLY A 31 -18.58 2.57 -21.23
C GLY A 31 -17.13 2.15 -21.52
N MET A 32 -16.47 1.46 -20.58
CA MET A 32 -15.11 0.93 -20.75
C MET A 32 -15.19 -0.56 -21.07
N LYS A 33 -14.25 -1.10 -21.85
CA LYS A 33 -14.12 -2.55 -22.04
C LYS A 33 -13.06 -3.09 -21.10
N ILE A 34 -13.46 -3.88 -20.12
CA ILE A 34 -12.55 -4.40 -19.09
C ILE A 34 -12.36 -5.90 -19.29
N ALA A 35 -11.10 -6.34 -19.30
CA ALA A 35 -10.76 -7.75 -19.18
C ALA A 35 -10.42 -8.05 -17.71
N VAL A 36 -10.96 -9.13 -17.16
CA VAL A 36 -10.69 -9.56 -15.78
C VAL A 36 -9.86 -10.83 -15.78
N ILE A 37 -8.81 -10.83 -14.95
CA ILE A 37 -7.99 -12.00 -14.65
C ILE A 37 -8.20 -12.33 -13.18
N GLU A 38 -8.77 -13.49 -12.91
CA GLU A 38 -8.87 -14.05 -11.57
C GLU A 38 -7.64 -14.89 -11.27
N ASN A 39 -6.80 -14.42 -10.35
CA ASN A 39 -5.65 -15.17 -9.87
C ASN A 39 -6.03 -15.86 -8.55
N GLU A 40 -6.71 -17.02 -8.65
CA GLU A 40 -7.07 -17.84 -7.50
C GLU A 40 -6.01 -18.90 -7.14
N PHE A 41 -5.77 -19.09 -5.84
CA PHE A 41 -5.03 -20.20 -5.24
C PHE A 41 -6.03 -21.10 -4.51
N GLY A 42 -6.44 -22.21 -5.12
CA GLY A 42 -7.33 -23.20 -4.49
C GLY A 42 -8.11 -24.05 -5.51
N GLU A 43 -8.56 -25.23 -5.09
CA GLU A 43 -9.32 -26.18 -5.93
C GLU A 43 -10.84 -25.90 -5.98
N GLU A 44 -11.36 -24.97 -5.17
CA GLU A 44 -12.81 -24.71 -5.06
C GLU A 44 -13.22 -23.39 -5.72
N ASN A 45 -13.72 -23.55 -6.94
CA ASN A 45 -14.34 -22.53 -7.78
C ASN A 45 -15.80 -22.30 -7.36
N ILE A 46 -16.07 -21.38 -6.42
CA ILE A 46 -17.45 -21.05 -6.00
C ILE A 46 -17.99 -19.83 -6.78
N ASP A 47 -17.12 -18.94 -7.26
CA ASP A 47 -17.54 -17.66 -7.87
C ASP A 47 -17.84 -17.72 -9.37
N ASN A 48 -17.55 -18.86 -10.03
CA ASN A 48 -17.73 -19.11 -11.47
C ASN A 48 -19.15 -18.83 -12.00
N ASP A 49 -20.19 -19.15 -11.24
CA ASP A 49 -21.58 -19.05 -11.73
C ASP A 49 -22.11 -17.61 -11.74
N ILE A 50 -21.43 -16.68 -11.05
CA ILE A 50 -21.99 -15.35 -10.78
C ILE A 50 -21.41 -14.28 -11.71
N LEU A 51 -20.32 -14.56 -12.42
CA LEU A 51 -19.65 -13.58 -13.30
C LEU A 51 -19.90 -13.82 -14.80
N VAL A 52 -20.45 -14.96 -15.20
CA VAL A 52 -20.66 -15.33 -16.61
C VAL A 52 -22.06 -14.94 -17.13
N GLN A 53 -22.85 -14.20 -16.35
CA GLN A 53 -24.26 -13.90 -16.68
C GLN A 53 -24.47 -12.42 -17.02
N ASP A 54 -24.08 -12.04 -18.24
CA ASP A 54 -24.72 -11.05 -19.14
C ASP A 54 -23.71 -10.18 -19.93
N GLY A 55 -23.70 -10.36 -21.27
CA GLY A 55 -23.37 -9.31 -22.25
C GLY A 55 -21.90 -8.84 -22.40
N ASN A 56 -21.29 -9.10 -23.56
CA ASN A 56 -20.03 -8.48 -24.08
C ASN A 56 -18.74 -8.57 -23.23
N GLU A 57 -18.78 -9.18 -22.05
CA GLU A 57 -17.64 -9.30 -21.14
C GLU A 57 -16.80 -10.55 -21.44
N GLN A 58 -15.48 -10.45 -21.27
CA GLN A 58 -14.54 -11.56 -21.52
C GLN A 58 -13.69 -11.77 -20.26
N ILE A 59 -14.06 -12.79 -19.49
CA ILE A 59 -13.31 -13.22 -18.29
C ILE A 59 -12.32 -14.29 -18.73
N VAL A 60 -11.03 -14.09 -18.45
CA VAL A 60 -9.99 -15.08 -18.72
C VAL A 60 -9.53 -15.63 -17.37
N GLN A 61 -10.03 -16.82 -17.05
CA GLN A 61 -9.71 -17.53 -15.83
C GLN A 61 -8.36 -18.24 -15.94
N MET A 62 -7.57 -18.17 -14.88
CA MET A 62 -6.28 -18.86 -14.78
C MET A 62 -6.37 -19.96 -13.74
N SER A 63 -6.36 -21.21 -14.16
CA SER A 63 -6.25 -22.37 -13.26
C SER A 63 -4.83 -22.89 -13.30
N ASN A 64 -4.07 -22.85 -12.20
CA ASN A 64 -2.77 -23.53 -12.15
C ASN A 64 -2.44 -24.17 -10.80
N GLY A 65 -1.85 -25.37 -10.88
CA GLY A 65 -1.41 -26.19 -9.78
C GLY A 65 -0.13 -25.71 -9.08
N CYS A 66 0.19 -26.42 -7.99
CA CYS A 66 1.14 -26.04 -6.95
C CYS A 66 2.56 -25.62 -7.42
N ILE A 67 3.17 -24.85 -6.49
CA ILE A 67 4.58 -24.48 -6.31
C ILE A 67 4.92 -23.06 -6.76
N CYS A 68 5.35 -22.26 -5.78
CA CYS A 68 5.70 -20.84 -5.71
C CYS A 68 6.46 -20.16 -6.87
N CYS A 69 6.81 -20.87 -7.95
CA CYS A 69 7.38 -20.34 -9.19
C CYS A 69 6.35 -20.14 -10.32
N THR A 70 5.12 -20.64 -10.16
CA THR A 70 4.07 -20.64 -11.20
C THR A 70 3.32 -19.32 -11.33
N ILE A 71 3.19 -18.55 -10.25
CA ILE A 71 2.36 -17.33 -10.18
C ILE A 71 2.73 -16.31 -11.26
N ARG A 72 4.01 -15.93 -11.31
CA ARG A 72 4.50 -14.93 -12.27
C ARG A 72 4.47 -15.47 -13.69
N GLY A 73 4.92 -16.72 -13.88
CA GLY A 73 4.96 -17.33 -15.21
C GLY A 73 3.56 -17.50 -15.82
N ASP A 74 2.58 -17.82 -14.98
CA ASP A 74 1.21 -18.00 -15.42
C ASP A 74 0.54 -16.66 -15.67
N LEU A 75 0.71 -15.66 -14.80
CA LEU A 75 0.23 -14.31 -15.06
C LEU A 75 0.76 -13.75 -16.38
N VAL A 76 2.07 -13.90 -16.64
CA VAL A 76 2.68 -13.48 -17.92
C VAL A 76 2.01 -14.17 -19.10
N LYS A 77 1.82 -15.50 -19.04
CA LYS A 77 1.12 -16.24 -20.12
C LYS A 77 -0.31 -15.74 -20.33
N GLY A 78 -1.06 -15.50 -19.25
CA GLY A 78 -2.44 -15.01 -19.32
C GLY A 78 -2.53 -13.62 -19.95
N LEU A 79 -1.63 -12.72 -19.56
CA LEU A 79 -1.52 -11.39 -20.14
C LEU A 79 -1.10 -11.42 -21.62
N SER A 80 -0.15 -12.29 -22.00
CA SER A 80 0.28 -12.46 -23.39
C SER A 80 -0.81 -13.12 -24.27
N ASP A 81 -1.59 -14.06 -23.74
CA ASP A 81 -2.74 -14.63 -24.45
C ASP A 81 -3.84 -13.58 -24.69
N LEU A 82 -4.16 -12.77 -23.67
CA LEU A 82 -5.07 -11.63 -23.82
C LEU A 82 -4.59 -10.65 -24.89
N LEU A 83 -3.30 -10.31 -24.91
CA LEU A 83 -2.73 -9.47 -25.96
C LEU A 83 -2.87 -10.11 -27.33
N THR A 84 -2.55 -11.39 -27.46
CA THR A 84 -2.60 -12.12 -28.74
C THR A 84 -4.02 -12.14 -29.28
N ARG A 85 -5.01 -12.47 -28.45
CA ARG A 85 -6.43 -12.46 -28.84
C ARG A 85 -6.91 -11.07 -29.22
N ARG A 86 -6.45 -10.03 -28.52
CA ARG A 86 -6.77 -8.63 -28.84
C ARG A 86 -6.16 -8.19 -30.16
N ASP A 87 -4.88 -8.48 -30.37
CA ASP A 87 -4.15 -8.11 -31.58
C ASP A 87 -4.69 -8.87 -32.82
N ASN A 88 -5.21 -10.10 -32.62
CA ASN A 88 -5.94 -10.87 -33.62
C ASN A 88 -7.40 -10.41 -33.83
N GLY A 89 -7.87 -9.41 -33.08
CA GLY A 89 -9.23 -8.87 -33.18
C GLY A 89 -10.33 -9.78 -32.64
N GLN A 90 -9.99 -10.84 -31.89
CA GLN A 90 -10.94 -11.79 -31.30
C GLN A 90 -11.65 -11.21 -30.08
N ILE A 91 -10.96 -10.36 -29.32
CA ILE A 91 -11.49 -9.66 -28.15
C ILE A 91 -11.10 -8.18 -28.21
N GLN A 92 -11.85 -7.32 -27.52
CA GLN A 92 -11.54 -5.90 -27.40
C GLN A 92 -11.62 -5.48 -25.93
N PHE A 93 -10.54 -4.92 -25.41
CA PHE A 93 -10.51 -4.34 -24.07
C PHE A 93 -9.57 -3.13 -24.01
N ASP A 94 -9.93 -2.20 -23.15
CA ASP A 94 -9.22 -0.93 -22.91
C ASP A 94 -8.47 -0.95 -21.58
N ARG A 95 -8.81 -1.87 -20.66
CA ARG A 95 -8.23 -2.02 -19.32
C ARG A 95 -8.20 -3.49 -18.90
N VAL A 96 -7.24 -3.85 -18.04
CA VAL A 96 -7.23 -5.13 -17.33
C VAL A 96 -7.40 -4.92 -15.84
N VAL A 97 -8.21 -5.74 -15.19
CA VAL A 97 -8.28 -5.85 -13.73
C VAL A 97 -7.79 -7.24 -13.34
N ILE A 98 -6.82 -7.30 -12.42
CA ILE A 98 -6.30 -8.54 -11.86
C ILE A 98 -6.84 -8.67 -10.44
N GLU A 99 -7.72 -9.64 -10.21
CA GLU A 99 -8.08 -10.03 -8.85
C GLU A 99 -7.00 -10.94 -8.28
N THR A 100 -6.56 -10.62 -7.07
CA THR A 100 -5.69 -11.49 -6.27
C THR A 100 -6.50 -12.16 -5.16
N THR A 101 -6.17 -13.39 -4.79
CA THR A 101 -6.85 -14.04 -3.66
C THR A 101 -6.79 -13.21 -2.39
N GLY A 102 -7.73 -13.51 -1.47
CA GLY A 102 -7.76 -12.91 -0.14
C GLY A 102 -6.48 -13.05 0.69
N VAL A 103 -5.54 -13.90 0.27
CA VAL A 103 -4.27 -14.22 0.94
C VAL A 103 -3.06 -14.04 0.02
N ALA A 104 -3.22 -13.42 -1.14
CA ALA A 104 -2.12 -13.21 -2.07
C ALA A 104 -1.40 -11.89 -1.81
N ASN A 105 -0.09 -11.91 -2.00
CA ASN A 105 0.77 -10.74 -1.98
C ASN A 105 0.73 -10.01 -3.33
N PRO A 106 0.36 -8.71 -3.36
CA PRO A 106 0.33 -7.95 -4.61
C PRO A 106 1.73 -7.62 -5.15
N GLY A 107 2.79 -7.74 -4.34
CA GLY A 107 4.18 -7.41 -4.72
C GLY A 107 4.69 -8.19 -5.95
N PRO A 108 4.72 -9.53 -5.94
CA PRO A 108 5.15 -10.34 -7.09
C PRO A 108 4.32 -10.08 -8.37
N VAL A 109 3.02 -9.83 -8.22
CA VAL A 109 2.13 -9.46 -9.33
C VAL A 109 2.55 -8.11 -9.92
N ALA A 110 2.75 -7.10 -9.07
CA ALA A 110 3.18 -5.77 -9.48
C ALA A 110 4.56 -5.76 -10.16
N GLN A 111 5.52 -6.55 -9.66
CA GLN A 111 6.87 -6.66 -10.23
C GLN A 111 6.87 -7.16 -11.68
N THR A 112 5.86 -7.96 -12.07
CA THR A 112 5.75 -8.50 -13.42
C THR A 112 5.71 -7.39 -14.47
N PHE A 113 5.08 -6.26 -14.16
CA PHE A 113 4.96 -5.10 -15.08
C PHE A 113 6.25 -4.29 -15.24
N PHE A 114 7.28 -4.57 -14.44
CA PHE A 114 8.57 -3.88 -14.50
C PHE A 114 9.72 -4.80 -14.92
N MET A 115 9.63 -6.09 -14.62
CA MET A 115 10.69 -7.07 -14.87
C MET A 115 10.52 -7.85 -16.17
N ASP A 116 9.36 -7.80 -16.80
CA ASP A 116 9.08 -8.49 -18.05
C ASP A 116 8.93 -7.48 -19.20
N ASP A 117 9.89 -7.49 -20.13
CA ASP A 117 9.98 -6.51 -21.21
C ASP A 117 8.77 -6.56 -22.17
N GLU A 118 8.21 -7.75 -22.40
CA GLU A 118 7.05 -7.91 -23.27
C GLU A 118 5.83 -7.26 -22.62
N ILE A 119 5.59 -7.57 -21.35
CA ILE A 119 4.47 -7.00 -20.58
C ILE A 119 4.65 -5.48 -20.40
N ALA A 120 5.84 -5.03 -19.99
CA ALA A 120 6.14 -3.62 -19.76
C ALA A 120 5.99 -2.74 -21.02
N SER A 121 6.13 -3.33 -22.22
CA SER A 121 5.98 -2.60 -23.48
C SER A 121 4.50 -2.36 -23.89
N ARG A 122 3.55 -3.13 -23.35
CA ARG A 122 2.13 -3.11 -23.75
C ARG A 122 1.18 -2.74 -22.62
N TYR A 123 1.52 -3.07 -21.39
CA TYR A 123 0.74 -2.84 -20.19
C TYR A 123 1.39 -1.79 -19.29
N LEU A 124 0.56 -1.02 -18.59
CA LEU A 124 0.98 -0.07 -17.58
C LEU A 124 0.25 -0.39 -16.28
N LEU A 125 0.98 -0.70 -15.22
CA LEU A 125 0.36 -0.87 -13.90
C LEU A 125 -0.14 0.50 -13.39
N ASP A 126 -1.45 0.64 -13.29
CA ASP A 126 -2.14 1.86 -12.88
C ASP A 126 -2.12 2.02 -11.36
N ALA A 127 -2.62 1.00 -10.64
CA ALA A 127 -2.75 1.05 -9.18
C ALA A 127 -2.97 -0.34 -8.56
N VAL A 128 -2.60 -0.45 -7.28
CA VAL A 128 -3.03 -1.52 -6.36
C VAL A 128 -4.16 -0.98 -5.49
N ILE A 129 -5.34 -1.56 -5.61
CA ILE A 129 -6.53 -1.21 -4.84
C ILE A 129 -6.76 -2.26 -3.77
N THR A 130 -6.83 -1.84 -2.51
CA THR A 130 -7.02 -2.76 -1.38
C THR A 130 -8.36 -2.54 -0.72
N LEU A 131 -9.15 -3.62 -0.61
CA LEU A 131 -10.42 -3.64 0.11
C LEU A 131 -10.22 -4.16 1.53
N VAL A 132 -10.68 -3.38 2.52
CA VAL A 132 -10.60 -3.72 3.94
C VAL A 132 -12.00 -3.77 4.53
N ASP A 133 -12.38 -4.91 5.11
CA ASP A 133 -13.66 -5.07 5.80
C ASP A 133 -13.64 -4.29 7.13
N ALA A 134 -14.58 -3.39 7.36
CA ALA A 134 -14.62 -2.56 8.56
C ALA A 134 -14.81 -3.39 9.85
N LYS A 135 -15.58 -4.49 9.77
CA LYS A 135 -15.89 -5.35 10.92
C LYS A 135 -14.74 -6.30 11.28
N HIS A 136 -14.02 -6.78 10.27
CA HIS A 136 -12.99 -7.81 10.45
C HIS A 136 -11.56 -7.32 10.26
N GLY A 137 -11.37 -6.11 9.74
CA GLY A 137 -10.07 -5.56 9.32
C GLY A 137 -9.04 -5.56 10.43
N ASN A 138 -9.37 -5.04 11.62
CA ASN A 138 -8.41 -5.00 12.74
C ASN A 138 -7.91 -6.40 13.14
N MET A 139 -8.83 -7.36 13.27
CA MET A 139 -8.49 -8.74 13.60
C MET A 139 -7.63 -9.40 12.50
N GLN A 140 -7.92 -9.12 11.23
CA GLN A 140 -7.17 -9.67 10.10
C GLN A 140 -5.75 -9.09 10.05
N LEU A 141 -5.61 -7.79 10.28
CA LEU A 141 -4.32 -7.10 10.37
C LEU A 141 -3.47 -7.63 11.53
N ASP A 142 -4.07 -7.98 12.68
CA ASP A 142 -3.34 -8.58 13.81
C ASP A 142 -2.85 -10.01 13.50
N LYS A 143 -3.65 -10.80 12.77
CA LYS A 143 -3.42 -12.24 12.60
C LYS A 143 -2.61 -12.62 11.36
N GLN A 144 -2.68 -11.82 10.30
CA GLN A 144 -2.14 -12.20 9.00
C GLN A 144 -1.14 -11.14 8.54
N GLU A 145 0.12 -11.51 8.35
CA GLU A 145 1.12 -10.57 7.82
C GLU A 145 0.75 -10.10 6.39
N GLU A 146 0.13 -10.97 5.61
CA GLU A 146 -0.32 -10.66 4.26
C GLU A 146 -1.36 -9.52 4.25
N ALA A 147 -2.12 -9.41 5.33
CA ALA A 147 -3.04 -8.31 5.57
C ALA A 147 -2.38 -6.95 5.47
N GLN A 148 -1.32 -6.84 6.25
CA GLN A 148 -0.56 -5.63 6.38
C GLN A 148 0.19 -5.37 5.06
N ARG A 149 0.65 -6.42 4.36
CA ARG A 149 1.34 -6.30 3.06
C ARG A 149 0.41 -5.74 1.99
N GLN A 150 -0.82 -6.23 1.88
CA GLN A 150 -1.83 -5.69 0.97
C GLN A 150 -2.05 -4.20 1.22
N VAL A 151 -2.22 -3.79 2.48
CA VAL A 151 -2.34 -2.37 2.88
C VAL A 151 -1.08 -1.58 2.50
N GLY A 152 0.11 -2.11 2.78
CA GLY A 152 1.39 -1.44 2.50
C GLY A 152 1.69 -1.24 1.01
N PHE A 153 1.14 -2.10 0.12
CA PHE A 153 1.28 -1.94 -1.33
C PHE A 153 0.22 -1.06 -1.98
N ALA A 154 -0.86 -0.77 -1.27
CA ALA A 154 -2.01 -0.05 -1.78
C ALA A 154 -1.65 1.34 -2.29
N ASP A 155 -2.21 1.70 -3.45
CA ASP A 155 -2.29 3.08 -3.93
C ASP A 155 -3.62 3.73 -3.54
N ALA A 156 -4.66 2.92 -3.26
CA ALA A 156 -5.91 3.35 -2.66
C ALA A 156 -6.49 2.24 -1.77
N ILE A 157 -7.12 2.66 -0.66
CA ILE A 157 -7.77 1.75 0.28
C ILE A 157 -9.25 2.08 0.37
N PHE A 158 -10.09 1.06 0.21
CA PHE A 158 -11.53 1.17 0.41
C PHE A 158 -11.95 0.36 1.63
N ILE A 159 -12.51 1.05 2.63
CA ILE A 159 -13.12 0.44 3.80
C ILE A 159 -14.55 0.05 3.42
N THR A 160 -14.86 -1.24 3.51
CA THR A 160 -16.13 -1.83 3.08
C THR A 160 -16.94 -2.24 4.30
N LYS A 161 -18.26 -2.36 4.15
CA LYS A 161 -19.17 -2.76 5.25
C LYS A 161 -19.12 -1.84 6.47
N SER A 162 -18.82 -0.56 6.26
CA SER A 162 -18.81 0.46 7.32
C SER A 162 -20.19 0.64 7.97
N ASP A 163 -21.26 0.23 7.29
CA ASP A 163 -22.63 0.19 7.81
C ASP A 163 -22.85 -0.85 8.93
N LEU A 164 -21.93 -1.81 9.10
CA LEU A 164 -22.04 -2.87 10.10
C LEU A 164 -21.34 -2.57 11.43
N VAL A 165 -20.66 -1.43 11.55
CA VAL A 165 -19.85 -1.05 12.72
C VAL A 165 -20.13 0.40 13.12
N SER A 166 -19.64 0.80 14.30
CA SER A 166 -19.78 2.19 14.75
C SER A 166 -18.82 3.12 13.99
N ALA A 167 -19.11 4.43 13.99
CA ALA A 167 -18.20 5.42 13.41
C ALA A 167 -16.82 5.40 14.09
N ASP A 168 -16.79 5.21 15.41
CA ASP A 168 -15.55 5.14 16.20
C ASP A 168 -14.68 3.95 15.77
N ASP A 169 -15.30 2.79 15.44
CA ASP A 169 -14.57 1.62 14.94
C ASP A 169 -13.96 1.87 13.56
N VAL A 170 -14.69 2.58 12.68
CA VAL A 170 -14.19 2.95 11.35
C VAL A 170 -13.03 3.94 11.47
N ASP A 171 -13.13 4.92 12.36
CA ASP A 171 -12.08 5.90 12.59
C ASP A 171 -10.83 5.27 13.21
N ALA A 172 -10.99 4.32 14.14
CA ALA A 172 -9.87 3.55 14.69
C ALA A 172 -9.17 2.71 13.61
N LEU A 173 -9.93 2.02 12.75
CA LEU A 173 -9.36 1.27 11.63
C LEU A 173 -8.67 2.21 10.63
N ARG A 174 -9.28 3.35 10.31
CA ARG A 174 -8.70 4.36 9.42
C ARG A 174 -7.37 4.87 9.95
N HIS A 175 -7.28 5.17 11.25
CA HIS A 175 -6.05 5.63 11.90
C HIS A 175 -4.94 4.58 11.78
N ARG A 176 -5.25 3.32 12.07
CA ARG A 176 -4.30 2.22 11.93
C ARG A 176 -3.80 2.02 10.49
N LEU A 177 -4.71 2.06 9.52
CA LEU A 177 -4.37 1.96 8.09
C LEU A 177 -3.48 3.12 7.64
N LEU A 178 -3.70 4.32 8.17
CA LEU A 178 -2.90 5.50 7.88
C LEU A 178 -1.46 5.35 8.37
N HIS A 179 -1.25 4.79 9.56
CA HIS A 179 0.08 4.49 10.10
C HIS A 179 0.85 3.48 9.24
N MET A 180 0.17 2.47 8.71
CA MET A 180 0.76 1.49 7.79
C MET A 180 1.09 2.09 6.42
N ASN A 181 0.16 2.87 5.84
CA ASN A 181 0.30 3.43 4.50
C ASN A 181 -0.31 4.83 4.39
N PRO A 182 0.47 5.89 4.65
CA PRO A 182 0.01 7.28 4.61
C PRO A 182 -0.04 7.85 3.18
N ARG A 183 0.31 7.05 2.16
CA ARG A 183 0.23 7.46 0.76
C ARG A 183 -1.12 7.14 0.14
N ALA A 184 -1.77 6.08 0.59
CA ALA A 184 -3.00 5.59 -0.01
C ALA A 184 -4.19 6.38 0.54
N PRO A 185 -4.97 7.08 -0.32
CA PRO A 185 -6.22 7.68 0.12
C PRO A 185 -7.16 6.59 0.64
N ILE A 186 -7.69 6.80 1.86
CA ILE A 186 -8.64 5.90 2.51
C ILE A 186 -10.05 6.44 2.32
N ARG A 187 -10.93 5.65 1.70
CA ARG A 187 -12.34 5.99 1.48
C ARG A 187 -13.24 4.91 2.04
N THR A 188 -14.38 5.29 2.60
CA THR A 188 -15.46 4.34 2.91
C THR A 188 -16.25 4.07 1.64
N ALA A 189 -16.37 2.80 1.26
CA ALA A 189 -17.14 2.37 0.10
C ALA A 189 -18.34 1.54 0.53
N ASN A 190 -19.53 2.10 0.30
CA ASN A 190 -20.73 1.31 0.18
C ASN A 190 -20.85 0.96 -1.31
N PHE A 191 -20.60 -0.31 -1.66
CA PHE A 191 -20.58 -0.74 -3.06
C PHE A 191 -21.93 -0.64 -3.76
N GLY A 192 -23.00 -0.15 -3.12
CA GLY A 192 -24.20 0.31 -3.82
C GLY A 192 -24.05 1.69 -4.49
N ASP A 193 -23.22 2.58 -3.93
CA ASP A 193 -23.21 4.02 -4.25
C ASP A 193 -21.84 4.59 -4.66
N ALA A 194 -20.76 3.84 -4.47
CA ALA A 194 -19.40 4.31 -4.79
C ALA A 194 -19.24 4.62 -6.31
N PRO A 195 -18.81 5.82 -6.72
CA PRO A 195 -18.62 6.15 -8.13
C PRO A 195 -17.43 5.35 -8.72
N ILE A 196 -17.68 4.49 -9.71
CA ILE A 196 -16.65 3.62 -10.33
C ILE A 196 -15.59 4.43 -11.07
N ASP A 197 -15.95 5.58 -11.61
CA ASP A 197 -15.05 6.54 -12.24
C ASP A 197 -13.93 7.01 -11.29
N THR A 198 -14.15 6.97 -9.98
CA THR A 198 -13.15 7.35 -8.96
C THR A 198 -12.24 6.21 -8.51
N ILE A 199 -12.48 4.98 -9.00
CA ILE A 199 -11.72 3.77 -8.65
C ILE A 199 -10.50 3.59 -9.56
N PHE A 200 -10.58 4.04 -10.81
CA PHE A 200 -9.56 3.86 -11.83
C PHE A 200 -8.72 5.12 -12.10
N ASP A 201 -7.62 4.96 -12.82
CA ASP A 201 -6.73 6.05 -13.28
C ASP A 201 -6.05 6.83 -12.14
N LEU A 202 -5.76 6.12 -11.05
CA LEU A 202 -5.06 6.66 -9.89
C LEU A 202 -3.57 6.94 -10.18
N ARG A 203 -2.99 6.31 -11.22
CA ARG A 203 -1.60 6.52 -11.65
C ARG A 203 -0.59 6.38 -10.50
N GLY A 204 -0.82 5.42 -9.60
CA GLY A 204 0.00 5.18 -8.41
C GLY A 204 1.48 4.91 -8.73
N PHE A 205 1.76 4.37 -9.92
CA PHE A 205 3.10 4.06 -10.41
C PHE A 205 3.66 5.09 -11.41
N ASN A 206 2.99 6.22 -11.64
CA ASN A 206 3.51 7.25 -12.53
C ASN A 206 4.52 8.17 -11.80
N LEU A 207 5.74 8.25 -12.34
CA LEU A 207 6.84 9.07 -11.83
C LEU A 207 6.52 10.58 -11.85
N ASN A 208 5.57 11.00 -12.68
CA ASN A 208 5.14 12.41 -12.77
C ASN A 208 4.01 12.78 -11.80
N ALA A 209 3.45 11.83 -11.05
CA ALA A 209 2.42 12.12 -10.05
C ALA A 209 3.04 12.76 -8.80
N LYS A 210 2.44 13.87 -8.33
CA LYS A 210 2.86 14.58 -7.11
C LYS A 210 2.98 13.59 -5.95
N LEU A 211 3.99 13.79 -5.10
CA LEU A 211 4.12 13.03 -3.87
C LEU A 211 3.10 13.58 -2.86
N GLU A 212 1.93 12.96 -2.85
CA GLU A 212 0.88 13.23 -1.87
C GLU A 212 1.06 12.26 -0.70
N ILE A 213 1.16 12.81 0.50
CA ILE A 213 1.19 12.11 1.78
C ILE A 213 0.11 12.76 2.63
N ASP A 214 -0.67 11.94 3.34
CA ASP A 214 -1.75 12.45 4.17
C ASP A 214 -1.24 13.46 5.21
N PRO A 215 -1.83 14.68 5.29
CA PRO A 215 -1.41 15.70 6.24
C PRO A 215 -1.51 15.29 7.71
N ASP A 216 -2.43 14.39 8.06
CA ASP A 216 -2.63 13.98 9.46
C ASP A 216 -1.47 13.12 9.96
N PHE A 217 -0.96 12.20 9.11
CA PHE A 217 0.27 11.46 9.40
C PHE A 217 1.47 12.41 9.62
N LEU A 218 1.55 13.45 8.80
CA LEU A 218 2.62 14.45 8.87
C LEU A 218 2.56 15.36 10.11
N ARG A 219 1.40 15.44 10.77
CA ARG A 219 1.20 16.18 12.02
C ARG A 219 1.57 15.34 13.23
N GLU A 220 1.28 14.04 13.19
CA GLU A 220 1.58 13.10 14.27
C GLU A 220 3.09 12.87 14.43
N ASP A 221 3.85 12.81 13.33
CA ASP A 221 5.33 12.73 13.35
C ASP A 221 6.03 13.94 14.04
N GLY A 222 5.31 15.03 14.31
CA GLY A 222 5.81 16.21 15.05
C GLY A 222 5.84 16.03 16.57
N HIS A 223 5.26 14.95 17.08
CA HIS A 223 5.36 14.53 18.47
C HIS A 223 6.27 13.32 18.52
N ASP A 224 7.58 13.55 18.68
CA ASP A 224 8.55 12.50 19.02
C ASP A 224 7.98 11.71 20.21
N HIS A 225 7.49 10.50 19.94
CA HIS A 225 7.27 9.50 20.98
C HIS A 225 8.63 8.95 21.39
N ASN A 226 9.42 9.80 22.07
CA ASN A 226 10.46 9.37 22.96
C ASN A 226 9.77 8.61 24.10
N HIS A 227 9.65 7.30 23.95
CA HIS A 227 9.40 6.42 25.08
C HIS A 227 10.71 6.30 25.88
N ASP A 228 11.07 7.38 26.58
CA ASP A 228 11.96 7.28 27.74
C ASP A 228 11.18 6.55 28.83
N HIS A 229 11.35 5.24 28.91
CA HIS A 229 10.99 4.47 30.09
C HIS A 229 12.18 4.47 31.05
N ASP A 230 12.36 5.58 31.76
CA ASP A 230 13.00 5.55 33.07
C ASP A 230 12.03 4.84 34.04
N HIS A 231 12.25 3.53 34.22
CA HIS A 231 11.74 2.81 35.37
C HIS A 231 12.90 2.44 36.27
N ASP A 232 13.37 3.42 37.04
CA ASP A 232 14.13 3.20 38.27
C ASP A 232 13.18 2.55 39.30
N HIS A 233 13.24 1.23 39.41
CA HIS A 233 12.63 0.48 40.50
C HIS A 233 13.60 -0.55 41.07
N ASP A 234 14.70 -0.08 41.63
CA ASP A 234 15.46 -0.85 42.63
C ASP A 234 15.02 -0.46 44.04
N HIS A 235 13.83 -0.96 44.44
CA HIS A 235 13.46 -1.05 45.86
C HIS A 235 13.95 -2.38 46.43
N ALA A 236 15.25 -2.46 46.74
CA ALA A 236 15.77 -3.44 47.67
C ALA A 236 15.42 -3.00 49.11
N CYS A 237 14.29 -3.47 49.63
CA CYS A 237 13.92 -3.27 51.02
C CYS A 237 14.62 -4.31 51.90
N SER A 238 15.59 -3.87 52.71
CA SER A 238 16.01 -4.60 53.91
C SER A 238 16.01 -3.67 55.12
N ALA A 239 15.13 -4.02 56.06
CA ALA A 239 15.03 -3.66 57.47
C ALA A 239 15.01 -2.16 57.87
N ASP A 240 13.93 -1.83 58.58
CA ASP A 240 13.69 -0.64 59.41
C ASP A 240 13.40 0.67 58.67
N CYS A 241 12.12 1.06 58.62
CA CYS A 241 11.61 2.42 58.89
C CYS A 241 10.07 2.42 58.92
N ASP A 242 9.50 2.74 60.08
CA ASP A 242 8.11 3.19 60.26
C ASP A 242 7.82 4.43 59.40
N HIS A 243 6.61 4.55 58.85
CA HIS A 243 5.80 5.78 58.90
C HIS A 243 4.37 5.54 58.35
N ASP A 244 3.39 5.74 59.23
CA ASP A 244 1.97 5.97 58.94
C ASP A 244 1.76 7.12 57.95
N HIS A 245 0.71 7.04 57.11
CA HIS A 245 -0.48 7.91 57.20
C HIS A 245 -1.48 7.69 56.05
N ASP A 246 -2.75 7.57 56.46
CA ASP A 246 -3.98 7.71 55.67
C ASP A 246 -4.01 8.98 54.80
N HIS A 247 -4.75 8.96 53.69
CA HIS A 247 -5.89 9.88 53.46
C HIS A 247 -6.63 9.58 52.14
N GLU A 248 -7.95 9.52 52.27
CA GLU A 248 -8.97 9.50 51.21
C GLU A 248 -8.91 10.75 50.32
N HIS A 249 -8.99 10.57 49.00
CA HIS A 249 -9.45 11.61 48.08
C HIS A 249 -10.38 11.03 47.00
N HIS A 250 -11.65 11.42 47.09
CA HIS A 250 -12.61 11.33 46.00
C HIS A 250 -12.24 12.32 44.88
N GLY A 251 -12.06 11.81 43.66
CA GLY A 251 -11.90 12.62 42.46
C GLY A 251 -12.34 11.80 41.25
N HIS A 252 -13.48 12.20 40.66
CA HIS A 252 -14.00 11.64 39.41
C HIS A 252 -12.99 11.81 38.28
N GLY A 253 -12.27 10.75 37.95
CA GLY A 253 -11.49 10.64 36.73
C GLY A 253 -12.27 9.82 35.71
N HIS A 254 -12.76 10.48 34.66
CA HIS A 254 -13.23 9.79 33.47
C HIS A 254 -12.09 8.93 32.93
N HIS A 255 -12.15 7.62 33.20
CA HIS A 255 -11.34 6.65 32.47
C HIS A 255 -11.86 6.62 31.04
N HIS A 256 -11.34 7.54 30.22
CA HIS A 256 -11.22 7.28 28.80
C HIS A 256 -10.32 6.06 28.69
N HIS A 257 -10.94 4.89 28.56
CA HIS A 257 -10.28 3.72 28.01
C HIS A 257 -9.91 4.08 26.56
N HIS A 258 -8.81 4.80 26.38
CA HIS A 258 -8.00 4.61 25.19
C HIS A 258 -7.40 3.23 25.36
N GLY A 259 -8.18 2.22 24.93
CA GLY A 259 -7.66 0.90 24.67
C GLY A 259 -6.62 1.09 23.58
N HIS A 260 -5.38 1.38 23.97
CA HIS A 260 -4.23 1.13 23.13
C HIS A 260 -4.16 -0.38 22.98
N ALA A 261 -5.00 -0.91 22.09
CA ALA A 261 -4.82 -2.24 21.58
C ALA A 261 -3.38 -2.27 21.07
N HIS A 262 -2.53 -3.05 21.72
CA HIS A 262 -1.18 -3.30 21.26
C HIS A 262 -1.28 -4.05 19.94
N HIS A 263 -1.39 -3.31 18.86
CA HIS A 263 -1.40 -3.86 17.52
C HIS A 263 0.00 -4.40 17.22
N THR A 264 0.07 -5.62 16.72
CA THR A 264 1.33 -6.27 16.29
C THR A 264 1.61 -5.94 14.83
N ASP A 265 1.63 -4.65 14.53
CA ASP A 265 1.86 -4.15 13.19
C ASP A 265 3.36 -4.18 12.88
N ARG A 266 3.72 -5.06 11.94
CA ARG A 266 5.09 -5.19 11.45
C ARG A 266 5.34 -4.25 10.29
N ILE A 267 4.29 -3.86 9.57
CA ILE A 267 4.40 -2.87 8.50
C ILE A 267 4.17 -1.49 9.07
N ALA A 268 5.17 -0.65 8.88
CA ALA A 268 5.14 0.74 9.27
C ALA A 268 5.64 1.61 8.11
N SER A 269 5.29 2.88 8.20
CA SER A 269 5.79 3.90 7.30
C SER A 269 6.58 4.96 8.07
N PHE A 270 7.52 5.60 7.40
CA PHE A 270 8.20 6.77 7.95
C PHE A 270 8.62 7.72 6.82
N VAL A 271 8.75 8.99 7.18
CA VAL A 271 9.05 10.06 6.23
C VAL A 271 10.40 10.71 6.59
N PHE A 272 11.25 10.89 5.58
CA PHE A 272 12.45 11.71 5.67
C PHE A 272 12.20 13.08 5.04
N ARG A 273 12.65 14.14 5.72
CA ARG A 273 12.54 15.53 5.25
C ARG A 273 13.85 16.28 5.45
N SER A 274 14.21 17.11 4.47
CA SER A 274 15.37 18.00 4.58
C SER A 274 15.28 19.15 3.58
N GLU A 275 15.72 20.35 3.96
CA GLU A 275 15.89 21.48 3.04
C GLU A 275 17.31 21.55 2.45
N ARG A 276 18.22 20.66 2.89
CA ARG A 276 19.58 20.54 2.34
C ARG A 276 19.56 19.63 1.12
N PRO A 277 20.35 19.92 0.06
CA PRO A 277 20.43 19.05 -1.09
C PRO A 277 21.13 17.72 -0.77
N PHE A 278 20.77 16.65 -1.49
CA PHE A 278 21.51 15.40 -1.47
C PHE A 278 22.72 15.44 -2.39
N ASN A 279 23.81 14.80 -1.96
CA ASN A 279 24.89 14.42 -2.86
C ASN A 279 24.50 13.13 -3.62
N TYR A 280 24.61 13.16 -4.95
CA TYR A 280 24.19 12.05 -5.81
C TYR A 280 24.87 10.72 -5.47
N THR A 281 26.21 10.71 -5.43
CA THR A 281 26.99 9.47 -5.22
C THR A 281 26.70 8.87 -3.86
N LYS A 282 26.70 9.68 -2.79
CA LYS A 282 26.39 9.18 -1.44
C LYS A 282 24.99 8.59 -1.35
N LEU A 283 24.01 9.24 -1.98
CA LEU A 283 22.63 8.77 -1.94
C LEU A 283 22.46 7.46 -2.73
N GLU A 284 23.05 7.37 -3.93
CA GLU A 284 23.01 6.17 -4.77
C GLU A 284 23.64 4.95 -4.08
N GLU A 285 24.84 5.11 -3.51
CA GLU A 285 25.53 4.05 -2.76
C GLU A 285 24.72 3.60 -1.55
N PHE A 286 24.17 4.56 -0.79
CA PHE A 286 23.36 4.27 0.38
C PHE A 286 22.07 3.53 0.03
N LEU A 287 21.29 4.04 -0.93
CA LEU A 287 20.03 3.41 -1.34
C LEU A 287 20.28 2.02 -1.94
N SER A 288 21.36 1.83 -2.70
CA SER A 288 21.75 0.51 -3.21
C SER A 288 22.04 -0.48 -2.08
N GLY A 289 22.74 -0.03 -1.02
CA GLY A 289 22.98 -0.82 0.18
C GLY A 289 21.68 -1.17 0.92
N VAL A 290 20.77 -0.20 1.07
CA VAL A 290 19.45 -0.42 1.67
C VAL A 290 18.63 -1.44 0.87
N LEU A 291 18.62 -1.36 -0.46
CA LEU A 291 17.90 -2.30 -1.31
C LEU A 291 18.50 -3.70 -1.26
N ASN A 292 19.82 -3.82 -1.19
CA ASN A 292 20.49 -5.11 -1.09
C ASN A 292 20.19 -5.82 0.24
N ILE A 293 20.09 -5.07 1.34
CA ILE A 293 19.88 -5.64 2.68
C ILE A 293 18.39 -5.79 3.02
N TYR A 294 17.58 -4.78 2.68
CA TYR A 294 16.17 -4.67 3.10
C TYR A 294 15.19 -4.72 1.94
N GLY A 295 15.63 -5.03 0.72
CA GLY A 295 14.77 -5.01 -0.47
C GLY A 295 13.52 -5.89 -0.36
N GLU A 296 13.62 -7.03 0.34
CA GLU A 296 12.45 -7.91 0.57
C GLU A 296 11.46 -7.36 1.62
N LYS A 297 11.95 -6.50 2.50
CA LYS A 297 11.19 -5.84 3.55
C LYS A 297 10.59 -4.52 3.10
N LEU A 298 11.20 -3.88 2.10
CA LEU A 298 10.64 -2.72 1.43
C LEU A 298 9.43 -3.16 0.60
N LEU A 299 8.31 -2.46 0.77
CA LEU A 299 7.10 -2.72 -0.01
C LEU A 299 6.96 -1.61 -1.03
N ARG A 300 6.92 -0.37 -0.55
CA ARG A 300 6.80 0.84 -1.37
C ARG A 300 7.68 1.93 -0.81
N TYR A 301 8.30 2.68 -1.71
CA TYR A 301 8.97 3.91 -1.34
C TYR A 301 8.90 4.88 -2.51
N LYS A 302 8.80 6.16 -2.19
CA LYS A 302 8.78 7.23 -3.19
C LYS A 302 9.28 8.51 -2.56
N GLY A 303 9.85 9.38 -3.35
CA GLY A 303 10.16 10.71 -2.89
C GLY A 303 10.44 11.71 -3.99
N VAL A 304 10.44 12.96 -3.56
CA VAL A 304 10.87 14.12 -4.34
C VAL A 304 12.16 14.59 -3.73
N LEU A 305 13.21 14.63 -4.54
CA LEU A 305 14.57 14.88 -4.12
C LEU A 305 15.05 16.22 -4.64
N TYR A 306 15.65 16.98 -3.74
CA TYR A 306 16.50 18.12 -4.01
C TYR A 306 17.94 17.62 -4.09
N MET A 307 18.51 17.62 -5.29
CA MET A 307 19.86 17.13 -5.58
C MET A 307 20.82 18.30 -5.77
N GLU A 308 22.04 18.15 -5.27
CA GLU A 308 23.13 19.11 -5.45
C GLU A 308 23.41 19.32 -6.95
N GLY A 309 23.44 20.58 -7.40
CA GLY A 309 23.71 20.93 -8.79
C GLY A 309 22.54 20.69 -9.77
N VAL A 310 21.35 20.32 -9.29
CA VAL A 310 20.17 20.08 -10.13
C VAL A 310 19.07 21.10 -9.80
N ASP A 311 18.64 21.89 -10.79
CA ASP A 311 17.62 22.94 -10.64
C ASP A 311 16.18 22.42 -10.79
N ARG A 312 16.01 21.10 -10.83
CA ARG A 312 14.74 20.39 -11.03
C ARG A 312 14.50 19.37 -9.92
N LYS A 313 13.24 19.02 -9.74
CA LYS A 313 12.81 17.94 -8.85
C LYS A 313 13.30 16.62 -9.44
N VAL A 314 13.93 15.77 -8.64
CA VAL A 314 14.16 14.37 -9.03
C VAL A 314 13.11 13.54 -8.30
N VAL A 315 12.29 12.79 -9.03
CA VAL A 315 11.31 11.88 -8.45
C VAL A 315 11.89 10.48 -8.50
N PHE A 316 11.93 9.81 -7.35
CA PHE A 316 12.29 8.40 -7.29
C PHE A 316 11.12 7.61 -6.73
N GLN A 317 10.97 6.38 -7.17
CA GLN A 317 10.01 5.44 -6.61
C GLN A 317 10.54 4.02 -6.70
N GLY A 318 10.01 3.15 -5.87
CA GLY A 318 10.22 1.74 -6.03
C GLY A 318 9.18 0.86 -5.36
N VAL A 319 9.22 -0.37 -5.83
CA VAL A 319 8.32 -1.46 -5.46
C VAL A 319 9.25 -2.61 -5.13
N HIS A 320 9.36 -2.92 -3.84
CA HIS A 320 10.28 -3.96 -3.37
C HIS A 320 11.74 -3.65 -3.74
N GLN A 321 12.43 -4.54 -4.46
CA GLN A 321 13.81 -4.32 -4.91
C GLN A 321 13.92 -3.45 -6.16
N LEU A 322 12.81 -3.16 -6.84
CA LEU A 322 12.81 -2.41 -8.10
C LEU A 322 12.72 -0.93 -7.82
N MET A 323 13.74 -0.19 -8.25
CA MET A 323 13.83 1.27 -8.11
C MET A 323 13.93 1.93 -9.48
N GLY A 324 13.24 3.05 -9.65
CA GLY A 324 13.37 3.94 -10.79
C GLY A 324 13.41 5.40 -10.36
N SER A 325 14.03 6.24 -11.19
CA SER A 325 14.05 7.69 -11.00
C SER A 325 13.79 8.42 -12.31
N ASP A 326 13.20 9.62 -12.22
CA ASP A 326 12.94 10.51 -13.34
C ASP A 326 13.15 11.97 -12.92
N VAL A 327 13.44 12.82 -13.90
CA VAL A 327 13.59 14.26 -13.70
C VAL A 327 12.23 14.93 -13.85
N GLY A 328 11.66 15.35 -12.72
CA GLY A 328 10.40 16.06 -12.63
C GLY A 328 10.47 17.53 -13.08
N GLY A 329 9.42 18.29 -12.75
CA GLY A 329 9.32 19.72 -13.04
C GLY A 329 10.37 20.56 -12.30
N LYS A 330 10.47 21.84 -12.66
CA LYS A 330 11.27 22.81 -11.91
C LYS A 330 10.66 23.06 -10.52
N TRP A 331 11.47 23.66 -9.64
CA TRP A 331 11.01 24.18 -8.35
C TRP A 331 10.29 25.53 -8.55
N ASP A 332 9.17 25.53 -9.28
CA ASP A 332 8.45 26.77 -9.63
C ASP A 332 7.73 27.36 -8.41
N GLY A 333 8.39 28.31 -7.72
CA GLY A 333 7.82 29.01 -6.56
C GLY A 333 7.77 28.20 -5.26
N GLU A 334 8.32 26.99 -5.26
CA GLU A 334 8.46 26.13 -4.07
C GLU A 334 9.90 26.14 -3.57
N THR A 335 10.10 26.15 -2.24
CA THR A 335 11.43 25.94 -1.65
C THR A 335 11.91 24.51 -1.96
N PRO A 336 13.09 24.34 -2.59
CA PRO A 336 13.68 23.02 -2.82
C PRO A 336 13.79 22.24 -1.52
N SER A 337 13.22 21.03 -1.49
CA SER A 337 13.18 20.20 -0.30
C SER A 337 13.07 18.72 -0.64
N ASN A 338 13.73 17.91 0.17
CA ASN A 338 13.65 16.46 0.16
C ASN A 338 12.43 16.00 0.93
N ARG A 339 11.63 15.12 0.32
CA ARG A 339 10.55 14.38 0.96
C ARG A 339 10.56 12.96 0.46
N MET A 340 10.84 12.00 1.33
CA MET A 340 10.88 10.58 1.00
C MET A 340 9.99 9.84 1.97
N VAL A 341 9.19 8.89 1.49
CA VAL A 341 8.39 7.99 2.32
C VAL A 341 8.82 6.56 2.04
N PHE A 342 9.00 5.80 3.10
CA PHE A 342 9.32 4.37 3.06
C PHE A 342 8.21 3.62 3.77
N ILE A 343 7.74 2.53 3.15
CA ILE A 343 6.74 1.62 3.69
C ILE A 343 7.35 0.23 3.64
N GLY A 344 7.45 -0.43 4.78
CA GLY A 344 8.00 -1.77 4.84
C GLY A 344 7.86 -2.49 6.17
N VAL A 345 8.27 -3.76 6.15
CA VAL A 345 8.16 -4.70 7.27
C VAL A 345 9.38 -4.59 8.17
N ASP A 346 9.19 -4.23 9.43
CA ASP A 346 10.25 -4.14 10.46
C ASP A 346 11.51 -3.40 9.95
N LEU A 347 11.31 -2.29 9.24
CA LEU A 347 12.40 -1.49 8.69
C LEU A 347 13.16 -0.76 9.81
N PRO A 348 14.51 -0.71 9.77
CA PRO A 348 15.28 0.01 10.77
C PRO A 348 15.22 1.52 10.51
N ARG A 349 14.11 2.15 10.92
CA ARG A 349 13.79 3.58 10.73
C ARG A 349 14.98 4.47 11.04
N GLU A 350 15.52 4.39 12.26
CA GLU A 350 16.61 5.26 12.69
C GLU A 350 17.86 5.11 11.83
N THR A 351 18.24 3.88 11.50
CA THR A 351 19.41 3.61 10.66
C THR A 351 19.22 4.19 9.27
N ILE A 352 18.02 4.06 8.70
CA ILE A 352 17.71 4.60 7.38
C ILE A 352 17.73 6.13 7.41
N LEU A 353 17.11 6.76 8.41
CA LEU A 353 17.07 8.22 8.56
C LEU A 353 18.48 8.80 8.76
N LYS A 354 19.27 8.24 9.70
CA LYS A 354 20.68 8.65 9.94
C LYS A 354 21.54 8.47 8.69
N GLY A 355 21.31 7.38 7.95
CA GLY A 355 21.97 7.14 6.66
C GLY A 355 21.67 8.21 5.63
N LEU A 356 20.39 8.57 5.45
CA LEU A 356 19.97 9.66 4.57
C LEU A 356 20.55 11.01 4.99
N GLU A 357 20.60 11.31 6.29
CA GLU A 357 21.23 12.55 6.78
C GLU A 357 22.70 12.66 6.37
N ASN A 358 23.44 11.54 6.38
CA ASN A 358 24.84 11.51 5.96
C ASN A 358 25.04 11.67 4.44
N CYS A 359 23.99 11.46 3.65
CA CYS A 359 23.99 11.67 2.21
C CYS A 359 23.78 13.13 1.80
N LEU A 360 23.39 14.00 2.73
CA LEU A 360 23.22 15.44 2.47
C LEU A 360 24.59 16.10 2.19
N ALA A 361 24.59 17.10 1.30
CA ALA A 361 25.78 17.85 0.89
C ALA A 361 26.14 18.96 1.89
#